data_AF-A0A969FRE9-F1
#
_entry.id   AF-A0A969FRE9-F1
#
_cell.length_a   1.000
_cell.length_b   1.000
_cell.length_c   1.000
_cell.angle_alpha   90.00
_cell.angle_beta   90.00
_cell.angle_gamma   90.00
#
_symmetry.space_group_name_H-M   'P 1'
#
loop_
_entity.id
_entity.type
_entity.pdbx_description
1 polymer ?
#
loop_
_entity_poly.entity_id
_entity_poly.type
_entity_poly.pdbx_seq_one_letter_code
_entity_poly.pdbx_strand_id
1 'polypeptide(L)'
;MNQTSDLEATMRCCQQERQQFYHHGVKESPCCLDLFRRAFGGDQTAWEGVWQLFEPQMRKWIEDMWRSSSPQQRRSVENLGLLEPDDLLNELMLHLFLKAPAYPYLVQGNELGPVLDFLKRKVKLAILEKKRKAGKHAFHLSLEDSVPSPTNVQHQVEQDDLIQRLAASAQELFQTEDERWVFDLYLICAWKPEDIQSLRPDLFPTIQALRNTIKRVKRRLHHDEAVQQLFERTGVPRQKPAPDAFLEMRMLEETEQGAQDMPIPCHLDEDRLLDYVLGDPSDDLRAAVEQSPACLQEAHRLRHELALLQRMFYRSTCPDAETLIAYQEGRLAGTEQLRLRKHLAFCPLCQEELAMLAAADAAPAPEPLAHKVRRVLQATFQPPLATALRGTILHYQTPHATIHLTFSQRIARGKSRTWSLRGQMRSLDGHLITGMLEEVEAQRTDQPHPPTTGTIEANGSFVFAGLPAGVFTVRLMTAEETIELEHIVIGDDVVGDGDPERCADC
;
A
#
# COMPACT_ATOMS: atom_id res chain seq x y z
N MET A 1 9.47 -26.76 -32.10
CA MET A 1 8.09 -26.33 -32.40
C MET A 1 7.04 -27.03 -31.54
N ASN A 2 7.18 -28.32 -31.17
CA ASN A 2 6.17 -28.96 -30.30
C ASN A 2 6.18 -28.52 -28.83
N GLN A 3 7.32 -28.07 -28.27
CA GLN A 3 7.41 -27.69 -26.85
C GLN A 3 6.71 -26.37 -26.51
N THR A 4 6.70 -25.40 -27.43
CA THR A 4 6.03 -24.10 -27.22
C THR A 4 4.51 -24.23 -27.25
N SER A 5 3.97 -25.04 -28.16
CA SER A 5 2.52 -25.32 -28.23
C SER A 5 2.00 -26.03 -26.99
N ASP A 6 2.83 -26.85 -26.35
CA ASP A 6 2.49 -27.55 -25.11
C ASP A 6 2.42 -26.57 -23.92
N LEU A 7 3.37 -25.63 -23.82
CA LEU A 7 3.38 -24.63 -22.75
C LEU A 7 2.18 -23.68 -22.83
N GLU A 8 1.80 -23.21 -24.01
CA GLU A 8 0.61 -22.35 -24.19
C GLU A 8 -0.68 -23.06 -23.73
N ALA A 9 -0.78 -24.36 -23.99
CA ALA A 9 -1.90 -25.18 -23.51
C ALA A 9 -1.89 -25.29 -21.98
N THR A 10 -0.73 -25.53 -21.37
CA THR A 10 -0.58 -25.55 -19.90
C THR A 10 -0.95 -24.20 -19.27
N MET A 11 -0.54 -23.08 -19.86
CA MET A 11 -0.88 -21.74 -19.36
C MET A 11 -2.38 -21.45 -19.44
N ARG A 12 -3.03 -21.80 -20.56
CA ARG A 12 -4.49 -21.65 -20.71
C ARG A 12 -5.25 -22.52 -19.72
N CYS A 13 -4.80 -23.76 -19.51
CA CYS A 13 -5.38 -24.65 -18.51
C CYS A 13 -5.20 -24.08 -17.09
N CYS A 14 -4.00 -23.60 -16.72
CA CYS A 14 -3.76 -22.99 -15.42
C CYS A 14 -4.63 -21.74 -15.19
N GLN A 15 -4.86 -20.92 -16.23
CA GLN A 15 -5.77 -19.78 -16.13
C GLN A 15 -7.19 -20.22 -15.76
N GLN A 16 -7.70 -21.30 -16.35
CA GLN A 16 -9.01 -21.86 -16.02
C GLN A 16 -9.06 -22.44 -14.60
N GLU A 17 -8.03 -23.18 -14.19
CA GLU A 17 -7.92 -23.73 -12.83
C GLU A 17 -7.90 -22.63 -11.77
N ARG A 18 -7.19 -21.52 -12.01
CA ARG A 18 -7.19 -20.36 -11.10
C ARG A 18 -8.57 -19.73 -10.95
N GLN A 19 -9.31 -19.58 -12.06
CA GLN A 19 -10.69 -19.09 -12.00
C GLN A 19 -11.57 -20.03 -11.17
N GLN A 20 -11.42 -21.35 -11.34
CA GLN A 20 -12.15 -22.34 -10.55
C GLN A 20 -11.75 -22.30 -9.07
N PHE A 21 -10.46 -22.15 -8.76
CA PHE A 21 -9.96 -22.01 -7.40
C PHE A 21 -10.62 -20.82 -6.68
N TYR A 22 -10.75 -19.67 -7.34
CA TYR A 22 -11.37 -18.49 -6.74
C TYR A 22 -12.88 -18.57 -6.60
N HIS A 23 -13.59 -19.08 -7.61
CA HIS A 23 -15.05 -19.11 -7.58
C HIS A 23 -15.61 -20.25 -6.74
N HIS A 24 -14.94 -21.40 -6.74
CA HIS A 24 -15.48 -22.64 -6.18
C HIS A 24 -14.62 -23.23 -5.05
N GLY A 25 -13.44 -22.64 -4.77
CA GLY A 25 -12.53 -23.18 -3.76
C GLY A 25 -11.93 -24.54 -4.13
N VAL A 26 -11.95 -24.91 -5.41
CA VAL A 26 -11.37 -26.18 -5.90
C VAL A 26 -9.86 -26.11 -5.69
N LYS A 27 -9.34 -26.97 -4.81
CA LYS A 27 -7.93 -26.92 -4.40
C LYS A 27 -6.97 -27.49 -5.43
N GLU A 28 -7.43 -28.46 -6.22
CA GLU A 28 -6.63 -29.13 -7.23
C GLU A 28 -6.46 -28.24 -8.48
N SER A 29 -5.21 -28.03 -8.88
CA SER A 29 -4.81 -27.25 -10.05
C SER A 29 -3.56 -27.87 -10.70
N PRO A 30 -3.67 -29.11 -11.24
CA PRO A 30 -2.53 -29.83 -11.80
C PRO A 30 -1.81 -29.06 -12.92
N CYS A 31 -2.50 -28.31 -13.77
CA CYS A 31 -1.86 -27.52 -14.84
C CYS A 31 -1.03 -26.36 -14.28
N CYS A 32 -1.54 -25.65 -13.27
CA CYS A 32 -0.75 -24.61 -12.61
C CYS A 32 0.50 -25.19 -11.93
N LEU A 33 0.36 -26.34 -11.28
CA LEU A 33 1.49 -26.99 -10.62
C LEU A 33 2.50 -27.53 -11.63
N ASP A 34 2.06 -28.03 -12.78
CA ASP A 34 2.96 -28.40 -13.88
C ASP A 34 3.76 -27.20 -14.40
N LEU A 35 3.10 -26.05 -14.58
CA LEU A 35 3.77 -24.80 -14.95
C LEU A 35 4.85 -24.41 -13.93
N PHE A 36 4.54 -24.46 -12.63
CA PHE A 36 5.54 -24.20 -11.57
C PHE A 36 6.67 -25.24 -11.55
N ARG A 37 6.38 -26.53 -11.77
CA ARG A 37 7.41 -27.58 -11.84
C ARG A 37 8.39 -27.34 -12.99
N ARG A 38 7.88 -26.97 -14.18
CA ARG A 38 8.71 -26.61 -15.33
C ARG A 38 9.58 -25.39 -15.02
N ALA A 39 8.98 -24.34 -14.46
CA ALA A 39 9.71 -23.14 -14.04
C ALA A 39 10.81 -23.48 -13.02
N PHE A 40 10.49 -24.25 -11.97
CA PHE A 40 11.44 -24.66 -10.93
C PHE A 40 12.53 -25.60 -11.48
N GLY A 41 12.25 -26.30 -12.58
CA GLY A 41 13.21 -27.08 -13.36
C GLY A 41 14.15 -26.24 -14.24
N GLY A 42 14.02 -24.92 -14.24
CA GLY A 42 14.89 -24.00 -14.99
C GLY A 42 14.35 -23.60 -16.37
N ASP A 43 13.10 -23.92 -16.70
CA ASP A 43 12.47 -23.49 -17.95
C ASP A 43 12.12 -21.98 -17.88
N GLN A 44 12.83 -21.17 -18.66
CA GLN A 44 12.65 -19.71 -18.68
C GLN A 44 11.28 -19.29 -19.25
N THR A 45 10.77 -20.00 -20.25
CA THR A 45 9.47 -19.67 -20.85
C THR A 45 8.34 -20.02 -19.88
N ALA A 46 8.50 -21.08 -19.09
CA ALA A 46 7.58 -21.37 -17.98
C ALA A 46 7.61 -20.28 -16.90
N TRP A 47 8.78 -19.69 -16.59
CA TRP A 47 8.87 -18.54 -15.67
C TRP A 47 8.12 -17.32 -16.19
N GLU A 48 8.20 -17.02 -17.48
CA GLU A 48 7.42 -15.94 -18.11
C GLU A 48 5.91 -16.22 -17.96
N GLY A 49 5.49 -17.46 -18.14
CA GLY A 49 4.10 -17.87 -17.92
C GLY A 49 3.66 -17.74 -16.45
N VAL A 50 4.50 -18.11 -15.49
CA VAL A 50 4.25 -17.89 -14.06
C VAL A 50 4.12 -16.40 -13.77
N TRP A 51 5.04 -15.57 -14.28
CA TRP A 51 4.97 -14.12 -14.13
C TRP A 51 3.64 -13.59 -14.66
N GLN A 52 3.33 -13.84 -15.94
CA GLN A 52 2.12 -13.32 -16.60
C GLN A 52 0.83 -13.70 -15.85
N LEU A 53 0.75 -14.91 -15.31
CA LEU A 53 -0.45 -15.37 -14.62
C LEU A 53 -0.53 -14.81 -13.20
N PHE A 54 0.56 -14.84 -12.42
CA PHE A 54 0.51 -14.56 -10.98
C PHE A 54 0.85 -13.10 -10.63
N GLU A 55 1.45 -12.34 -11.53
CA GLU A 55 1.78 -10.93 -11.34
C GLU A 55 0.58 -10.06 -10.93
N PRO A 56 -0.59 -10.10 -11.61
CA PRO A 56 -1.71 -9.24 -11.26
C PRO A 56 -2.22 -9.48 -9.85
N GLN A 57 -2.10 -10.73 -9.37
CA GLN A 57 -2.51 -11.12 -8.04
C GLN A 57 -1.53 -10.60 -6.97
N MET A 58 -0.22 -10.75 -7.20
CA MET A 58 0.79 -10.21 -6.29
C MET A 58 0.71 -8.69 -6.22
N ARG A 59 0.53 -8.02 -7.37
CA ARG A 59 0.30 -6.57 -7.44
C ARG A 59 -0.91 -6.16 -6.60
N LYS A 60 -2.05 -6.85 -6.77
CA LYS A 60 -3.26 -6.56 -5.97
C LYS A 60 -2.97 -6.69 -4.46
N TRP A 61 -2.29 -7.74 -4.02
CA TRP A 61 -1.91 -7.89 -2.61
C TRP A 61 -1.03 -6.74 -2.11
N ILE A 62 -0.06 -6.30 -2.92
CA ILE A 62 0.79 -5.15 -2.61
C ILE A 62 -0.04 -3.88 -2.49
N GLU A 63 -0.93 -3.61 -3.45
CA GLU A 63 -1.79 -2.42 -3.45
C GLU A 63 -2.78 -2.40 -2.29
N ASP A 64 -3.42 -3.52 -1.96
CA ASP A 64 -4.39 -3.59 -0.87
C ASP A 64 -3.70 -3.38 0.49
N MET A 65 -2.53 -3.98 0.69
CA MET A 65 -1.68 -3.70 1.86
C MET A 65 -1.27 -2.23 1.89
N TRP A 66 -0.89 -1.65 0.75
CA TRP A 66 -0.49 -0.24 0.67
C TRP A 66 -1.64 0.69 1.06
N ARG A 67 -2.83 0.48 0.49
CA ARG A 67 -4.03 1.30 0.75
C ARG A 67 -4.46 1.24 2.21
N SER A 68 -4.29 0.10 2.87
CA SER A 68 -4.58 -0.06 4.29
C SER A 68 -3.62 0.69 5.22
N SER A 69 -2.47 1.13 4.71
CA SER A 69 -1.46 1.88 5.49
C SER A 69 -1.94 3.30 5.79
N SER A 70 -1.53 3.83 6.95
CA SER A 70 -1.89 5.19 7.34
C SER A 70 -1.36 6.22 6.32
N PRO A 71 -2.06 7.36 6.10
CA PRO A 71 -1.63 8.36 5.12
C PRO A 71 -0.21 8.89 5.38
N GLN A 72 0.18 9.01 6.65
CA GLN A 72 1.53 9.44 7.03
C GLN A 72 2.59 8.44 6.59
N GLN A 73 2.33 7.14 6.74
CA GLN A 73 3.26 6.09 6.31
C GLN A 73 3.39 6.02 4.80
N ARG A 74 2.28 6.17 4.08
CA ARG A 74 2.31 6.21 2.61
C ARG A 74 3.20 7.34 2.12
N ARG A 75 3.02 8.54 2.66
CA ARG A 75 3.88 9.71 2.34
C ARG A 75 5.34 9.47 2.69
N SER A 76 5.65 8.94 3.88
CA SER A 76 7.04 8.70 4.29
C SER A 76 7.78 7.78 3.33
N VAL A 77 7.08 6.83 2.73
CA VAL A 77 7.68 5.87 1.83
C VAL A 77 7.70 6.36 0.37
N GLU A 78 6.61 6.98 -0.08
CA GLU A 78 6.52 7.63 -1.40
C GLU A 78 7.62 8.68 -1.53
N ASN A 79 7.86 9.48 -0.49
CA ASN A 79 8.92 10.48 -0.46
C ASN A 79 10.33 9.89 -0.56
N LEU A 80 10.51 8.63 -0.18
CA LEU A 80 11.80 7.94 -0.25
C LEU A 80 11.97 7.17 -1.56
N GLY A 81 10.93 7.07 -2.41
CA GLY A 81 10.94 6.23 -3.61
C GLY A 81 11.22 4.75 -3.32
N LEU A 82 10.94 4.29 -2.09
CA LEU A 82 11.38 2.97 -1.61
C LEU A 82 10.38 1.82 -1.85
N LEU A 83 9.18 2.13 -2.34
CA LEU A 83 8.12 1.15 -2.61
C LEU A 83 7.32 1.55 -3.86
N GLU A 84 7.99 1.57 -5.01
CA GLU A 84 7.25 1.39 -6.25
C GLU A 84 6.75 -0.07 -6.30
N PRO A 85 5.44 -0.32 -6.52
CA PRO A 85 4.90 -1.68 -6.56
C PRO A 85 5.62 -2.59 -7.55
N ASP A 86 6.06 -2.02 -8.67
CA ASP A 86 6.80 -2.74 -9.72
C ASP A 86 8.17 -3.21 -9.25
N ASP A 87 8.91 -2.37 -8.53
CA ASP A 87 10.23 -2.73 -8.01
C ASP A 87 10.14 -3.85 -6.97
N LEU A 88 9.15 -3.77 -6.09
CA LEU A 88 8.91 -4.80 -5.08
C LEU A 88 8.54 -6.13 -5.72
N LEU A 89 7.66 -6.10 -6.73
CA LEU A 89 7.24 -7.26 -7.48
C LEU A 89 8.41 -7.92 -8.24
N ASN A 90 9.25 -7.11 -8.89
CA ASN A 90 10.47 -7.58 -9.55
C ASN A 90 11.43 -8.25 -8.55
N GLU A 91 11.66 -7.64 -7.39
CA GLU A 91 12.51 -8.19 -6.33
C GLU A 91 11.97 -9.52 -5.80
N LEU A 92 10.66 -9.60 -5.55
CA LEU A 92 9.98 -10.81 -5.09
C LEU A 92 10.11 -11.97 -6.07
N MET A 93 9.92 -11.70 -7.35
CA MET A 93 10.00 -12.70 -8.39
C MET A 93 11.44 -13.13 -8.68
N LEU A 94 12.39 -12.21 -8.63
CA LEU A 94 13.81 -12.56 -8.67
C LEU A 94 14.18 -13.45 -7.48
N HIS A 95 13.72 -13.11 -6.28
CA HIS A 95 13.96 -13.93 -5.10
C HIS A 95 13.30 -15.32 -5.22
N LEU A 96 12.07 -15.39 -5.74
CA LEU A 96 11.37 -16.65 -6.02
C LEU A 96 12.15 -17.47 -7.05
N PHE A 97 12.59 -16.87 -8.16
CA PHE A 97 13.39 -17.52 -9.20
C PHE A 97 14.68 -18.13 -8.64
N LEU A 98 15.44 -17.34 -7.87
CA LEU A 98 16.73 -17.78 -7.32
C LEU A 98 16.58 -18.84 -6.21
N LYS A 99 15.48 -18.80 -5.45
CA LYS A 99 15.28 -19.69 -4.30
C LYS A 99 14.32 -20.85 -4.57
N ALA A 100 13.61 -20.87 -5.69
CA ALA A 100 12.67 -21.92 -6.08
C ALA A 100 13.23 -23.35 -5.91
N PRO A 101 14.48 -23.67 -6.31
CA PRO A 101 15.05 -25.00 -6.12
C PRO A 101 15.15 -25.45 -4.65
N ALA A 102 15.18 -24.51 -3.70
CA ALA A 102 15.21 -24.81 -2.27
C ALA A 102 13.84 -25.18 -1.69
N TYR A 103 12.76 -25.07 -2.48
CA TYR A 103 11.38 -25.32 -2.03
C TYR A 103 10.65 -26.38 -2.87
N PRO A 104 11.20 -27.59 -3.03
CA PRO A 104 10.56 -28.64 -3.85
C PRO A 104 9.19 -29.04 -3.31
N TYR A 105 8.95 -28.89 -2.00
CA TYR A 105 7.66 -29.21 -1.37
C TYR A 105 6.51 -28.32 -1.87
N LEU A 106 6.78 -27.12 -2.39
CA LEU A 106 5.73 -26.23 -2.91
C LEU A 106 5.05 -26.80 -4.15
N VAL A 107 5.76 -27.63 -4.91
CA VAL A 107 5.27 -28.22 -6.16
C VAL A 107 5.01 -29.73 -6.04
N GLN A 108 5.10 -30.27 -4.82
CA GLN A 108 4.74 -31.65 -4.50
C GLN A 108 3.21 -31.76 -4.37
N GLY A 109 2.58 -32.52 -5.28
CA GLY A 109 1.13 -32.64 -5.36
C GLY A 109 0.49 -31.63 -6.31
N ASN A 110 -0.84 -31.63 -6.36
CA ASN A 110 -1.62 -30.84 -7.33
C ASN A 110 -2.36 -29.66 -6.68
N GLU A 111 -2.04 -29.29 -5.44
CA GLU A 111 -2.74 -28.20 -4.75
C GLU A 111 -2.07 -26.85 -5.00
N LEU A 112 -2.84 -25.86 -5.47
CA LEU A 112 -2.33 -24.50 -5.70
C LEU A 112 -2.17 -23.67 -4.43
N GLY A 113 -2.95 -24.00 -3.39
CA GLY A 113 -2.97 -23.30 -2.11
C GLY A 113 -1.59 -23.06 -1.51
N PRO A 114 -0.74 -24.09 -1.30
CA PRO A 114 0.59 -23.93 -0.73
C PRO A 114 1.50 -22.94 -1.48
N VAL A 115 1.41 -22.90 -2.82
CA VAL A 115 2.18 -21.96 -3.64
C VAL A 115 1.67 -20.53 -3.44
N LEU A 116 0.35 -20.33 -3.49
CA LEU A 116 -0.26 -19.01 -3.27
C LEU A 116 0.04 -18.47 -1.86
N ASP A 117 -0.06 -19.32 -0.83
CA ASP A 117 0.27 -18.96 0.54
C ASP A 117 1.75 -18.57 0.68
N PHE A 118 2.64 -19.30 0.01
CA PHE A 118 4.06 -18.96 -0.03
C PHE A 118 4.32 -17.61 -0.70
N LEU A 119 3.74 -17.37 -1.89
CA LEU A 119 3.89 -16.09 -2.61
C LEU A 119 3.36 -14.93 -1.77
N LYS A 120 2.17 -15.10 -1.18
CA LYS A 120 1.55 -14.09 -0.32
C LYS A 120 2.41 -13.79 0.90
N ARG A 121 2.96 -14.83 1.55
CA ARG A 121 3.90 -14.66 2.67
C ARG A 121 5.15 -13.88 2.25
N LYS A 122 5.69 -14.14 1.06
CA LYS A 122 6.84 -13.38 0.55
C LYS A 122 6.50 -11.92 0.27
N VAL A 123 5.33 -11.64 -0.31
CA VAL A 123 4.81 -10.27 -0.46
C VAL A 123 4.72 -9.57 0.90
N LYS A 124 4.08 -10.21 1.89
CA LYS A 124 3.97 -9.70 3.26
C LYS A 124 5.34 -9.36 3.87
N LEU A 125 6.30 -10.29 3.74
CA LEU A 125 7.65 -10.13 4.27
C LEU A 125 8.37 -8.93 3.63
N ALA A 126 8.38 -8.87 2.30
CA ALA A 126 9.08 -7.81 1.59
C ALA A 126 8.49 -6.42 1.88
N ILE A 127 7.16 -6.30 1.97
CA ILE A 127 6.51 -5.04 2.36
C ILE A 127 6.91 -4.62 3.78
N LEU A 128 6.88 -5.54 4.74
CA LEU A 128 7.28 -5.23 6.11
C LEU A 128 8.75 -4.84 6.21
N GLU A 129 9.65 -5.54 5.54
CA GLU A 129 11.08 -5.22 5.53
C GLU A 129 11.34 -3.84 4.91
N LYS A 130 10.71 -3.53 3.77
CA LYS A 130 10.82 -2.22 3.13
C LYS A 130 10.21 -1.13 4.01
N LYS A 131 9.05 -1.36 4.62
CA LYS A 131 8.42 -0.42 5.58
C LYS A 131 9.31 -0.17 6.78
N ARG A 132 9.91 -1.21 7.36
CA ARG A 132 10.84 -1.10 8.50
C ARG A 132 12.10 -0.33 8.12
N LYS A 133 12.65 -0.60 6.94
CA LYS A 133 13.81 0.11 6.39
C LYS A 133 13.48 1.58 6.13
N ALA A 134 12.34 1.87 5.50
CA ALA A 134 11.85 3.22 5.26
C ALA A 134 11.57 3.96 6.58
N GLY A 135 11.02 3.29 7.59
CA GLY A 135 10.86 3.84 8.95
C GLY A 135 12.20 4.20 9.59
N LYS A 136 13.21 3.33 9.48
CA LYS A 136 14.59 3.61 9.93
C LYS A 136 15.17 4.83 9.21
N HIS A 137 14.93 4.98 7.90
CA HIS A 137 15.38 6.13 7.11
C HIS A 137 14.60 7.43 7.37
N ALA A 138 13.27 7.39 7.47
CA ALA A 138 12.46 8.56 7.76
C ALA A 138 12.78 9.11 9.16
N PHE A 139 13.00 8.21 10.12
CA PHE A 139 13.48 8.57 11.44
C PHE A 139 14.88 9.21 11.38
N HIS A 140 15.75 8.72 10.48
CA HIS A 140 17.07 9.28 10.24
C HIS A 140 17.02 10.71 9.68
N LEU A 141 16.23 10.93 8.62
CA LEU A 141 16.13 12.21 7.92
C LEU A 141 15.50 13.30 8.78
N SER A 142 14.51 12.97 9.61
CA SER A 142 13.90 13.92 10.54
C SER A 142 14.89 14.51 11.57
N LEU A 143 16.08 13.91 11.72
CA LEU A 143 17.14 14.35 12.61
C LEU A 143 18.27 15.09 11.90
N GLU A 144 18.40 14.91 10.58
CA GLU A 144 19.53 15.41 9.79
C GLU A 144 19.44 16.89 9.40
N ASP A 145 18.32 17.56 9.70
CA ASP A 145 18.25 19.03 9.61
C ASP A 145 19.27 19.74 10.52
N SER A 146 20.06 19.00 11.33
CA SER A 146 21.04 19.55 12.27
C SER A 146 22.47 18.97 12.18
N VAL A 147 22.72 17.82 11.54
CA VAL A 147 24.05 17.17 11.55
C VAL A 147 24.36 16.48 10.21
N PRO A 148 25.50 16.74 9.56
CA PRO A 148 25.87 16.10 8.30
C PRO A 148 26.14 14.59 8.47
N SER A 149 25.50 13.78 7.62
CA SER A 149 25.67 12.32 7.58
C SER A 149 27.04 11.89 7.04
N PRO A 150 27.73 10.93 7.69
CA PRO A 150 28.87 10.25 7.08
C PRO A 150 28.39 9.21 6.05
N THR A 151 28.67 9.43 4.77
CA THR A 151 28.26 8.58 3.62
C THR A 151 29.00 7.23 3.50
N ASN A 152 29.75 6.78 4.52
CA ASN A 152 30.60 5.59 4.41
C ASN A 152 29.91 4.33 4.94
N VAL A 153 29.76 3.31 4.06
CA VAL A 153 29.22 1.97 4.38
C VAL A 153 29.91 1.33 5.58
N GLN A 154 31.22 1.58 5.77
CA GLN A 154 31.97 1.02 6.90
C GLN A 154 31.52 1.60 8.25
N HIS A 155 31.15 2.88 8.29
CA HIS A 155 30.56 3.49 9.50
C HIS A 155 29.19 2.92 9.82
N GLN A 156 28.42 2.48 8.81
CA GLN A 156 27.10 1.89 9.05
C GLN A 156 27.21 0.51 9.71
N VAL A 157 28.17 -0.33 9.32
CA VAL A 157 28.41 -1.63 9.96
C VAL A 157 28.87 -1.48 11.41
N GLU A 158 29.81 -0.55 11.66
CA GLU A 158 30.26 -0.23 13.01
C GLU A 158 29.14 0.33 13.89
N GLN A 159 28.24 1.12 13.30
CA GLN A 159 27.07 1.64 13.99
C GLN A 159 26.06 0.55 14.33
N ASP A 160 25.78 -0.38 13.41
CA ASP A 160 24.86 -1.49 13.68
C ASP A 160 25.42 -2.46 14.75
N ASP A 161 26.73 -2.75 14.76
CA ASP A 161 27.38 -3.53 15.84
C ASP A 161 27.30 -2.82 17.19
N LEU A 162 27.55 -1.51 17.22
CA LEU A 162 27.40 -0.70 18.43
C LEU A 162 25.96 -0.71 18.95
N ILE A 163 24.97 -0.62 18.06
CA ILE A 163 23.55 -0.73 18.39
C ILE A 163 23.23 -2.10 18.99
N GLN A 164 23.74 -3.19 18.41
CA GLN A 164 23.52 -4.53 18.94
C GLN A 164 24.13 -4.70 20.35
N ARG A 165 25.35 -4.20 20.56
CA ARG A 165 25.98 -4.20 21.89
C ARG A 165 25.20 -3.35 22.90
N LEU A 166 24.68 -2.21 22.47
CA LEU A 166 23.83 -1.35 23.30
C LEU A 166 22.50 -2.00 23.65
N ALA A 167 21.87 -2.69 22.71
CA ALA A 167 20.65 -3.46 22.96
C ALA A 167 20.90 -4.61 23.95
N ALA A 168 22.02 -5.33 23.81
CA ALA A 168 22.42 -6.37 24.76
C ALA A 168 22.73 -5.77 26.14
N SER A 169 23.52 -4.70 26.21
CA SER A 169 23.85 -4.00 27.46
C SER A 169 22.59 -3.46 28.13
N ALA A 170 21.65 -2.87 27.37
CA ALA A 170 20.38 -2.38 27.90
C ALA A 170 19.59 -3.48 28.63
N GLN A 171 19.57 -4.70 28.11
CA GLN A 171 18.89 -5.82 28.78
C GLN A 171 19.54 -6.20 30.12
N GLU A 172 20.86 -6.02 30.25
CA GLU A 172 21.63 -6.30 31.47
C GLU A 172 21.62 -5.11 32.46
N LEU A 173 21.57 -3.88 31.95
CA LEU A 173 21.58 -2.64 32.74
C LEU A 173 20.34 -2.49 33.62
N PHE A 174 19.19 -2.96 33.14
CA PHE A 174 17.90 -2.86 33.83
C PHE A 174 17.64 -4.11 34.67
N GLN A 175 17.85 -3.96 35.98
CA GLN A 175 17.85 -5.05 36.95
C GLN A 175 16.43 -5.50 37.31
N THR A 176 15.47 -4.61 37.13
CA THR A 176 14.10 -4.76 37.63
C THR A 176 13.11 -4.73 36.47
N GLU A 177 11.95 -5.38 36.66
CA GLU A 177 10.93 -5.41 35.60
C GLU A 177 10.39 -4.00 35.31
N ASP A 178 10.24 -3.15 36.33
CA ASP A 178 9.77 -1.77 36.17
C ASP A 178 10.75 -0.92 35.35
N GLU A 179 12.06 -1.04 35.57
CA GLU A 179 13.07 -0.35 34.75
C GLU A 179 12.98 -0.75 33.26
N ARG A 180 12.77 -2.04 32.98
CA ARG A 180 12.62 -2.54 31.59
C ARG A 180 11.37 -2.00 30.92
N TRP A 181 10.25 -2.00 31.63
CA TRP A 181 8.99 -1.43 31.13
C TRP A 181 9.11 0.06 30.84
N VAL A 182 9.77 0.81 31.73
CA VAL A 182 10.04 2.22 31.50
C VAL A 182 10.92 2.41 30.28
N PHE A 183 11.99 1.64 30.14
CA PHE A 183 12.84 1.72 28.96
C PHE A 183 12.05 1.49 27.66
N ASP A 184 11.29 0.41 27.58
CA ASP A 184 10.53 0.07 26.39
C ASP A 184 9.43 1.09 26.08
N LEU A 185 8.58 1.42 27.05
CA LEU A 185 7.41 2.27 26.79
C LEU A 185 7.77 3.75 26.68
N TYR A 186 8.60 4.26 27.60
CA TYR A 186 8.91 5.69 27.68
C TYR A 186 10.03 6.07 26.71
N LEU A 187 11.14 5.31 26.66
CA LEU A 187 12.28 5.67 25.81
C LEU A 187 12.12 5.18 24.37
N ILE A 188 11.66 3.94 24.14
CA ILE A 188 11.51 3.40 22.78
C ILE A 188 10.19 3.84 22.14
N CYS A 189 9.08 3.70 22.85
CA CYS A 189 7.75 3.99 22.29
C CYS A 189 7.26 5.43 22.52
N ALA A 190 8.00 6.26 23.27
CA ALA A 190 7.63 7.64 23.60
C ALA A 190 6.25 7.79 24.26
N TRP A 191 5.82 6.81 25.07
CA TRP A 191 4.57 6.89 25.81
C TRP A 191 4.65 7.91 26.94
N LYS A 192 3.49 8.52 27.25
CA LYS A 192 3.38 9.45 28.37
C LYS A 192 3.46 8.71 29.70
N PRO A 193 4.05 9.32 30.75
CA PRO A 193 4.07 8.72 32.08
C PRO A 193 2.67 8.34 32.61
N GLU A 194 1.67 9.17 32.35
CA GLU A 194 0.27 8.95 32.74
C GLU A 194 -0.31 7.71 32.06
N ASP A 195 -0.02 7.54 30.77
CA ASP A 195 -0.45 6.39 29.99
C ASP A 195 0.24 5.11 30.48
N ILE A 196 1.54 5.17 30.76
CA ILE A 196 2.32 4.04 31.31
C ILE A 196 1.81 3.64 32.68
N GLN A 197 1.50 4.61 33.56
CA GLN A 197 0.95 4.34 34.89
C GLN A 197 -0.45 3.71 34.77
N SER A 198 -1.31 4.26 33.91
CA SER A 198 -2.66 3.74 33.66
C SER A 198 -2.63 2.31 33.13
N LEU A 199 -1.61 2.00 32.32
CA LEU A 199 -1.38 0.69 31.75
C LEU A 199 -0.86 -0.34 32.77
N ARG A 200 0.02 0.08 33.69
CA ARG A 200 0.68 -0.79 34.69
C ARG A 200 0.62 -0.21 36.11
N PRO A 201 -0.58 -0.07 36.71
CA PRO A 201 -0.72 0.44 38.06
C PRO A 201 -0.13 -0.52 39.11
N ASP A 202 0.03 -1.79 38.77
CA ASP A 202 0.66 -2.82 39.58
C ASP A 202 2.17 -2.58 39.78
N LEU A 203 2.87 -2.14 38.73
CA LEU A 203 4.29 -1.79 38.80
C LEU A 203 4.51 -0.34 39.25
N PHE A 204 3.58 0.54 38.91
CA PHE A 204 3.68 1.97 39.17
C PHE A 204 2.46 2.48 39.96
N PRO A 205 2.42 2.25 41.29
CA PRO A 205 1.28 2.65 42.12
C PRO A 205 0.98 4.15 42.06
N THR A 206 2.02 4.96 41.84
CA THR A 206 1.91 6.41 41.70
C THR A 206 2.76 6.90 40.54
N ILE A 207 2.37 8.03 39.94
CA ILE A 207 3.16 8.67 38.88
C ILE A 207 4.55 9.10 39.37
N GLN A 208 4.69 9.41 40.66
CA GLN A 208 5.98 9.72 41.27
C GLN A 208 6.91 8.50 41.32
N ALA A 209 6.37 7.31 41.59
CA ALA A 209 7.15 6.07 41.53
C ALA A 209 7.69 5.82 40.11
N LEU A 210 6.84 6.01 39.09
CA LEU A 210 7.23 5.92 37.68
C LEU A 210 8.31 6.94 37.32
N ARG A 211 8.13 8.22 37.69
CA ARG A 211 9.14 9.27 37.46
C ARG A 211 10.47 8.93 38.13
N ASN A 212 10.46 8.38 39.34
CA ASN A 212 11.67 7.93 40.01
C ASN A 212 12.35 6.77 39.24
N THR A 213 11.58 5.83 38.69
CA THR A 213 12.11 4.76 37.83
C THR A 213 12.70 5.33 36.54
N ILE A 214 12.04 6.30 35.88
CA ILE A 214 12.59 7.02 34.70
C ILE A 214 13.94 7.65 35.03
N LYS A 215 14.06 8.36 36.16
CA LYS A 215 15.33 8.95 36.61
C LYS A 215 16.44 7.91 36.79
N ARG A 216 16.11 6.76 37.39
CA ARG A 216 17.08 5.66 37.58
C ARG A 216 17.54 5.08 36.24
N VAL A 217 16.59 4.78 35.34
CA VAL A 217 16.87 4.27 33.98
C VAL A 217 17.79 5.23 33.22
N LYS A 218 17.45 6.53 33.19
CA LYS A 218 18.26 7.57 32.55
C LYS A 218 19.66 7.68 33.16
N ARG A 219 19.74 7.71 34.49
CA ARG A 219 21.05 7.76 35.17
C ARG A 219 21.91 6.55 34.81
N ARG A 220 21.36 5.34 34.78
CA ARG A 220 22.10 4.12 34.38
C ARG A 220 22.56 4.21 32.93
N LEU A 221 21.66 4.54 32.00
CA LEU A 221 22.01 4.75 30.58
C LEU A 221 23.10 5.80 30.42
N HIS A 222 23.03 6.90 31.16
CA HIS A 222 24.01 7.98 31.12
C HIS A 222 25.40 7.54 31.59
N HIS A 223 25.48 6.58 32.52
CA HIS A 223 26.73 6.03 33.06
C HIS A 223 27.24 4.81 32.29
N ASP A 224 26.44 4.23 31.40
CA ASP A 224 26.86 3.12 30.54
C ASP A 224 27.94 3.58 29.55
N GLU A 225 29.03 2.84 29.48
CA GLU A 225 30.19 3.19 28.67
C GLU A 225 29.86 3.19 27.17
N ALA A 226 29.05 2.24 26.70
CA ALA A 226 28.70 2.17 25.29
C ALA A 226 27.79 3.34 24.89
N VAL A 227 26.87 3.76 25.78
CA VAL A 227 26.03 4.94 25.55
C VAL A 227 26.89 6.21 25.53
N GLN A 228 27.89 6.32 26.41
CA GLN A 228 28.83 7.44 26.42
C GLN A 228 29.66 7.52 25.13
N GLN A 229 30.26 6.41 24.71
CA GLN A 229 31.02 6.34 23.46
C GLN A 229 30.16 6.73 22.25
N LEU A 230 28.87 6.40 22.27
CA LEU A 230 27.95 6.79 21.22
C LEU A 230 27.71 8.30 21.21
N PHE A 231 27.41 8.92 22.36
CA PHE A 231 27.22 10.37 22.43
C PHE A 231 28.47 11.13 21.98
N GLU A 232 29.65 10.67 22.39
CA GLU A 232 30.93 11.22 21.96
C GLU A 232 31.12 11.15 20.44
N ARG A 233 30.79 10.01 19.81
CA ARG A 233 30.89 9.83 18.35
C ARG A 233 29.90 10.69 17.56
N THR A 234 28.71 10.91 18.11
CA THR A 234 27.69 11.75 17.46
C THR A 234 27.99 13.25 17.58
N GLY A 235 29.07 13.63 18.27
CA GLY A 235 29.48 15.01 18.40
C GLY A 235 28.51 15.85 19.21
N VAL A 236 27.75 15.24 20.12
CA VAL A 236 26.94 15.96 21.10
C VAL A 236 27.89 16.30 22.26
N PRO A 237 28.46 17.52 22.32
CA PRO A 237 29.42 17.84 23.37
C PRO A 237 28.68 17.79 24.71
N ARG A 238 29.03 16.81 25.55
CA ARG A 238 28.67 16.89 26.96
C ARG A 238 29.45 18.07 27.54
N GLN A 239 28.73 19.11 27.95
CA GLN A 239 29.26 20.02 28.96
C GLN A 239 29.36 19.23 30.26
N LYS A 240 30.42 18.41 30.39
CA LYS A 240 30.80 17.88 31.68
C LYS A 240 31.13 19.13 32.50
N PRO A 241 30.38 19.49 33.56
CA PRO A 241 30.80 20.56 34.43
C PRO A 241 32.21 20.19 34.86
N ALA A 242 33.20 21.00 34.49
CA ALA A 242 34.60 20.67 34.69
C ALA A 242 34.75 20.31 36.19
N PRO A 243 35.20 19.08 36.54
CA PRO A 243 35.31 18.67 37.93
C PRO A 243 36.26 19.59 38.73
N ASP A 244 37.07 20.37 38.02
CA ASP A 244 38.01 21.36 38.54
C ASP A 244 37.61 22.83 38.27
N ALA A 245 36.33 23.13 37.99
CA ALA A 245 35.81 24.50 38.13
C ALA A 245 35.72 24.96 39.61
N PHE A 246 36.60 24.43 40.46
CA PHE A 246 37.01 25.07 41.70
C PHE A 246 37.79 26.32 41.34
N LEU A 247 37.10 27.47 41.24
CA LEU A 247 37.65 28.81 41.44
C LEU A 247 39.14 28.95 41.08
N GLU A 248 39.50 28.73 39.81
CA GLU A 248 40.78 29.25 39.33
C GLU A 248 40.58 30.77 39.26
N MET A 249 40.90 31.48 40.36
CA MET A 249 40.93 32.94 40.41
C MET A 249 42.01 33.44 39.46
N ARG A 250 41.73 33.41 38.16
CA ARG A 250 42.50 34.17 37.18
C ARG A 250 42.13 35.63 37.41
N MET A 251 43.07 36.39 37.97
CA MET A 251 43.00 37.84 37.90
C MET A 251 43.13 38.22 36.43
N LEU A 252 41.99 38.36 35.75
CA LEU A 252 41.92 38.85 34.39
C LEU A 252 42.09 40.37 34.47
N GLU A 253 43.20 40.86 33.90
CA GLU A 253 43.42 42.27 33.65
C GLU A 253 42.28 42.80 32.78
N GLU A 254 41.70 43.92 33.21
CA GLU A 254 40.49 44.55 32.67
C GLU A 254 40.69 45.02 31.22
N THR A 255 40.48 44.15 30.23
CA THR A 255 40.22 44.59 28.86
C THR A 255 38.71 44.82 28.69
N GLU A 256 38.30 46.09 28.73
CA GLU A 256 36.91 46.60 28.64
C GLU A 256 36.16 46.29 27.32
N GLN A 257 36.66 45.39 26.47
CA GLN A 257 36.08 45.10 25.16
C GLN A 257 35.64 43.64 25.06
N GLY A 258 34.43 43.38 25.55
CA GLY A 258 33.71 42.14 25.32
C GLY A 258 33.26 41.45 26.60
N ALA A 259 32.36 42.08 27.36
CA ALA A 259 31.49 41.34 28.26
C ALA A 259 30.59 40.41 27.41
N GLN A 260 31.15 39.31 26.92
CA GLN A 260 30.38 38.20 26.41
C GLN A 260 29.52 37.71 27.56
N ASP A 261 28.21 37.87 27.44
CA ASP A 261 27.22 37.35 28.37
C ASP A 261 27.58 35.90 28.71
N MET A 262 27.97 35.66 29.98
CA MET A 262 28.10 34.29 30.45
C MET A 262 26.74 33.60 30.25
N PRO A 263 26.69 32.45 29.55
CA PRO A 263 25.43 31.77 29.30
C PRO A 263 24.81 31.40 30.65
N ILE A 264 23.67 32.04 30.96
CA ILE A 264 22.91 31.75 32.17
C ILE A 264 22.44 30.29 32.06
N PRO A 265 22.75 29.41 33.02
CA PRO A 265 22.30 28.01 32.95
C PRO A 265 20.77 27.94 33.02
N CYS A 266 20.18 26.92 32.39
CA CYS A 266 18.75 26.71 32.51
C CYS A 266 18.36 26.48 33.99
N HIS A 267 17.31 27.17 34.43
CA HIS A 267 16.82 27.13 35.80
C HIS A 267 15.80 25.99 36.04
N LEU A 268 15.34 25.34 34.98
CA LEU A 268 14.44 24.18 35.05
C LEU A 268 15.26 22.90 35.20
N ASP A 269 14.70 21.94 35.95
CA ASP A 269 15.28 20.61 36.04
C ASP A 269 15.05 19.82 34.75
N GLU A 270 15.92 18.83 34.53
CA GLU A 270 15.90 18.01 33.32
C GLU A 270 14.53 17.35 33.11
N ASP A 271 13.87 16.88 34.18
CA ASP A 271 12.57 16.21 34.09
C ASP A 271 11.50 17.10 33.46
N ARG A 272 11.45 18.39 33.83
CA ARG A 272 10.53 19.35 33.23
C ARG A 272 10.87 19.66 31.78
N LEU A 273 12.16 19.75 31.45
CA LEU A 273 12.57 19.91 30.06
C LEU A 273 12.20 18.67 29.22
N LEU A 274 12.22 17.48 29.81
CA LEU A 274 11.82 16.24 29.15
C LEU A 274 10.31 16.18 28.91
N ASP A 275 9.49 16.60 29.88
CA ASP A 275 8.04 16.74 29.69
C ASP A 275 7.73 17.70 28.52
N TYR A 276 8.48 18.79 28.40
CA TYR A 276 8.42 19.71 27.26
C TYR A 276 8.83 19.03 25.94
N VAL A 277 9.97 18.33 25.91
CA VAL A 277 10.50 17.66 24.71
C VAL A 277 9.58 16.56 24.19
N LEU A 278 8.93 15.81 25.10
CA LEU A 278 7.98 14.76 24.75
C LEU A 278 6.60 15.28 24.33
N GLY A 279 6.39 16.60 24.36
CA GLY A 279 5.20 17.25 23.84
C GLY A 279 4.01 17.28 24.81
N ASP A 280 4.24 17.08 26.11
CA ASP A 280 3.20 17.17 27.14
C ASP A 280 3.47 18.20 28.26
N PRO A 281 4.00 19.41 27.96
CA PRO A 281 4.21 20.40 29.00
C PRO A 281 2.87 21.01 29.44
N SER A 282 2.73 21.28 30.74
CA SER A 282 1.74 22.26 31.23
C SER A 282 1.98 23.63 30.58
N ASP A 283 0.95 24.44 30.40
CA ASP A 283 1.08 25.75 29.73
C ASP A 283 2.13 26.66 30.40
N ASP A 284 2.20 26.66 31.74
CA ASP A 284 3.21 27.40 32.51
C ASP A 284 4.65 26.95 32.18
N LEU A 285 4.84 25.65 31.99
CA LEU A 285 6.13 25.05 31.67
C LEU A 285 6.55 25.38 30.23
N ARG A 286 5.60 25.29 29.29
CA ARG A 286 5.84 25.73 27.90
C ARG A 286 6.30 27.18 27.87
N ALA A 287 5.58 28.07 28.56
CA ALA A 287 5.93 29.48 28.66
C ALA A 287 7.32 29.69 29.31
N ALA A 288 7.65 28.96 30.39
CA ALA A 288 8.94 29.09 31.06
C ALA A 288 10.13 28.65 30.18
N VAL A 289 9.97 27.57 29.40
CA VAL A 289 11.00 27.11 28.46
C VAL A 289 11.16 28.09 27.30
N GLU A 290 10.06 28.56 26.71
CA GLU A 290 10.08 29.46 25.55
C GLU A 290 10.61 30.88 25.91
N GLN A 291 10.42 31.33 27.15
CA GLN A 291 10.94 32.62 27.63
C GLN A 291 12.44 32.62 27.93
N SER A 292 13.06 31.44 28.13
CA SER A 292 14.46 31.32 28.52
C SER A 292 15.28 30.65 27.40
N PRO A 293 16.13 31.40 26.67
CA PRO A 293 16.96 30.84 25.59
C PRO A 293 17.83 29.67 26.05
N ALA A 294 18.33 29.70 27.28
CA ALA A 294 19.13 28.62 27.87
C ALA A 294 18.32 27.34 28.07
N CYS A 295 17.07 27.44 28.53
CA CYS A 295 16.21 26.27 28.68
C CYS A 295 15.74 25.72 27.34
N LEU A 296 15.52 26.57 26.35
CA LEU A 296 15.22 26.15 24.99
C LEU A 296 16.41 25.40 24.37
N GLN A 297 17.64 25.92 24.53
CA GLN A 297 18.86 25.25 24.08
C GLN A 297 19.04 23.88 24.75
N GLU A 298 18.81 23.79 26.06
CA GLU A 298 18.92 22.54 26.80
C GLU A 298 17.82 21.53 26.41
N ALA A 299 16.59 22.00 26.16
CA ALA A 299 15.51 21.18 25.62
C ALA A 299 15.87 20.64 24.22
N HIS A 300 16.49 21.44 23.35
CA HIS A 300 16.99 20.97 22.06
C HIS A 300 18.08 19.91 22.20
N ARG A 301 19.02 20.08 23.15
CA ARG A 301 20.04 19.07 23.46
C ARG A 301 19.39 17.75 23.90
N LEU A 302 18.47 17.80 24.86
CA LEU A 302 17.76 16.62 25.35
C LEU A 302 16.92 15.94 24.26
N ARG A 303 16.26 16.72 23.40
CA ARG A 303 15.54 16.19 22.23
C ARG A 303 16.46 15.45 21.29
N HIS A 304 17.64 16.00 21.02
CA HIS A 304 18.64 15.36 20.17
C HIS A 304 19.14 14.05 20.80
N GLU A 305 19.47 14.04 22.10
CA GLU A 305 19.89 12.83 22.81
C GLU A 305 18.81 11.75 22.83
N LEU A 306 17.57 12.11 23.16
CA LEU A 306 16.45 11.18 23.13
C LEU A 306 16.22 10.62 21.74
N ALA A 307 16.32 11.46 20.71
CA ALA A 307 16.13 11.01 19.35
C ALA A 307 17.26 10.07 18.88
N LEU A 308 18.51 10.27 19.32
CA LEU A 308 19.59 9.31 19.08
C LEU A 308 19.29 7.96 19.73
N LEU A 309 18.87 7.95 21.00
CA LEU A 309 18.50 6.71 21.70
C LEU A 309 17.31 6.03 21.01
N GLN A 310 16.26 6.78 20.67
CA GLN A 310 15.11 6.28 19.94
C GLN A 310 15.50 5.70 18.58
N ARG A 311 16.42 6.34 17.85
CA ARG A 311 16.93 5.85 16.57
C ARG A 311 17.62 4.51 16.71
N MET A 312 18.46 4.37 17.74
CA MET A 312 19.23 3.15 17.98
C MET A 312 18.32 2.01 18.42
N PHE A 313 17.40 2.30 19.33
CA PHE A 313 16.49 1.29 19.88
C PHE A 313 15.24 1.11 19.02
N TYR A 314 15.11 1.85 17.91
CA TYR A 314 14.00 1.74 16.97
C TYR A 314 13.82 0.28 16.57
N ARG A 315 12.72 -0.32 17.05
CA ARG A 315 12.35 -1.72 16.80
C ARG A 315 13.33 -2.77 17.30
N SER A 316 14.30 -2.42 18.16
CA SER A 316 15.23 -3.39 18.78
C SER A 316 14.52 -4.48 19.59
N THR A 317 13.37 -4.13 20.18
CA THR A 317 12.51 -5.06 20.94
C THR A 317 11.30 -5.57 20.16
N CYS A 318 11.14 -5.12 18.91
CA CYS A 318 10.07 -5.59 18.04
C CYS A 318 10.43 -6.97 17.47
N PRO A 319 9.45 -7.87 17.32
CA PRO A 319 9.65 -9.12 16.59
C PRO A 319 10.11 -8.83 15.17
N ASP A 320 10.90 -9.73 14.59
CA ASP A 320 11.22 -9.69 13.16
C ASP A 320 9.94 -9.86 12.30
N ALA A 321 10.05 -9.56 11.01
CA ALA A 321 8.91 -9.57 10.12
C ALA A 321 8.35 -10.99 9.90
N GLU A 322 9.21 -12.01 9.87
CA GLU A 322 8.76 -13.40 9.71
C GLU A 322 7.96 -13.87 10.92
N THR A 323 8.41 -13.53 12.13
CA THR A 323 7.71 -13.83 13.38
C THR A 323 6.33 -13.14 13.43
N LEU A 324 6.24 -11.88 12.98
CA LEU A 324 4.96 -11.16 12.94
C LEU A 324 3.97 -11.79 11.94
N ILE A 325 4.47 -12.22 10.77
CA ILE A 325 3.66 -12.92 9.77
C ILE A 325 3.24 -14.30 10.28
N ALA A 326 4.16 -15.04 10.92
CA ALA A 326 3.86 -16.35 11.51
C ALA A 326 2.77 -16.26 12.58
N TYR A 327 2.76 -15.19 13.38
CA TYR A 327 1.70 -14.93 14.35
C TYR A 327 0.35 -14.69 13.68
N GLN A 328 0.34 -13.83 12.67
CA GLN A 328 -0.86 -13.48 11.92
C GLN A 328 -1.46 -14.71 11.22
N GLU A 329 -0.62 -15.60 10.68
CA GLU A 329 -1.01 -16.86 10.06
C GLU A 329 -1.32 -17.99 11.07
N GLY A 330 -1.25 -17.71 12.39
CA GLY A 330 -1.52 -18.71 13.42
C GLY A 330 -0.49 -19.84 13.52
N ARG A 331 0.73 -19.65 12.99
CA ARG A 331 1.82 -20.64 13.01
C ARG A 331 2.66 -20.62 14.28
N LEU A 332 2.60 -19.56 15.09
CA LEU A 332 3.29 -19.52 16.38
C LEU A 332 2.49 -20.29 17.43
N ALA A 333 3.19 -21.11 18.21
CA ALA A 333 2.60 -21.88 19.31
C ALA A 333 3.32 -21.61 20.64
N GLY A 334 2.64 -21.93 21.75
CA GLY A 334 3.24 -21.95 23.08
C GLY A 334 3.75 -20.58 23.58
N THR A 335 4.98 -20.57 24.11
CA THR A 335 5.55 -19.39 24.77
C THR A 335 5.84 -18.24 23.82
N GLU A 336 6.16 -18.51 22.56
CA GLU A 336 6.45 -17.47 21.56
C GLU A 336 5.19 -16.66 21.22
N GLN A 337 4.07 -17.35 21.04
CA GLN A 337 2.78 -16.69 20.81
C GLN A 337 2.37 -15.79 21.99
N LEU A 338 2.59 -16.24 23.23
CA LEU A 338 2.31 -15.43 24.43
C LEU A 338 3.22 -14.20 24.54
N ARG A 339 4.53 -14.36 24.27
CA ARG A 339 5.50 -13.25 24.27
C ARG A 339 5.11 -12.20 23.24
N LEU A 340 4.79 -12.63 22.02
CA LEU A 340 4.41 -11.72 20.97
C LEU A 340 3.06 -11.06 21.26
N ARG A 341 2.06 -11.80 21.73
CA ARG A 341 0.77 -11.22 22.14
C ARG A 341 0.96 -10.14 23.22
N LYS A 342 1.86 -10.37 24.18
CA LYS A 342 2.25 -9.36 25.18
C LYS A 342 2.85 -8.13 24.50
N HIS A 343 3.84 -8.30 23.61
CA HIS A 343 4.44 -7.18 22.88
C HIS A 343 3.40 -6.38 22.06
N LEU A 344 2.52 -7.08 21.34
CA LEU A 344 1.48 -6.48 20.51
C LEU A 344 0.44 -5.71 21.31
N ALA A 345 0.24 -6.00 22.58
CA ALA A 345 -0.67 -5.21 23.41
C ALA A 345 -0.16 -3.77 23.63
N PHE A 346 1.15 -3.53 23.44
CA PHE A 346 1.80 -2.27 23.81
C PHE A 346 2.56 -1.60 22.67
N CYS A 347 2.96 -2.32 21.63
CA CYS A 347 3.70 -1.73 20.51
C CYS A 347 2.76 -1.26 19.38
N PRO A 348 2.50 0.06 19.25
CA PRO A 348 1.62 0.58 18.19
C PRO A 348 2.18 0.29 16.79
N LEU A 349 3.52 0.32 16.62
CA LEU A 349 4.16 0.04 15.33
C LEU A 349 3.85 -1.38 14.82
N CYS A 350 3.92 -2.38 15.71
CA CYS A 350 3.61 -3.77 15.35
C CYS A 350 2.10 -4.01 15.19
N GLN A 351 1.25 -3.30 15.95
CA GLN A 351 -0.21 -3.33 15.75
C GLN A 351 -0.59 -2.82 14.36
N GLU A 352 -0.01 -1.70 13.93
CA GLU A 352 -0.23 -1.16 12.58
C GLU A 352 0.27 -2.10 11.48
N GLU A 353 1.41 -2.76 11.68
CA GLU A 353 1.89 -3.79 10.77
C GLU A 353 0.93 -4.97 10.68
N LEU A 354 0.35 -5.41 11.80
CA LEU A 354 -0.67 -6.46 11.77
C LEU A 354 -1.95 -6.02 11.07
N ALA A 355 -2.40 -4.79 11.28
CA ALA A 355 -3.56 -4.25 10.58
C ALA A 355 -3.33 -4.24 9.05
N MET A 356 -2.12 -3.89 8.62
CA MET A 356 -1.73 -3.96 7.21
C MET A 356 -1.69 -5.40 6.68
N LEU A 357 -1.09 -6.33 7.44
CA LEU A 357 -1.06 -7.75 7.06
C LEU A 357 -2.47 -8.33 6.94
N ALA A 358 -3.38 -7.94 7.83
CA ALA A 358 -4.78 -8.36 7.80
C ALA A 358 -5.51 -7.85 6.55
N ALA A 359 -5.18 -6.66 6.05
CA ALA A 359 -5.75 -6.15 4.80
C ALA A 359 -5.36 -7.01 3.58
N ALA A 360 -4.14 -7.55 3.57
CA ALA A 360 -3.72 -8.51 2.54
C ALA A 360 -4.59 -9.79 2.53
N ASP A 361 -5.07 -10.19 3.71
CA ASP A 361 -5.93 -11.38 3.87
C ASP A 361 -7.40 -11.11 3.64
N ALA A 362 -7.85 -9.89 3.96
CA ALA A 362 -9.19 -9.43 3.64
C ALA A 362 -9.38 -9.15 2.15
N ALA A 363 -8.30 -8.89 1.41
CA ALA A 363 -8.34 -8.73 -0.03
C ALA A 363 -9.02 -9.96 -0.65
N PRO A 364 -10.25 -9.83 -1.19
CA PRO A 364 -10.83 -10.91 -1.95
C PRO A 364 -9.82 -11.24 -3.04
N ALA A 365 -9.69 -12.53 -3.36
CA ALA A 365 -8.96 -12.93 -4.55
C ALA A 365 -9.30 -11.97 -5.69
N PRO A 366 -8.33 -11.54 -6.52
CA PRO A 366 -8.68 -10.75 -7.70
C PRO A 366 -9.85 -11.46 -8.34
N GLU A 367 -11.03 -10.82 -8.36
CA GLU A 367 -12.08 -11.24 -9.27
C GLU A 367 -11.33 -11.41 -10.57
N PRO A 368 -11.42 -12.59 -11.22
CA PRO A 368 -10.68 -12.78 -12.45
C PRO A 368 -10.92 -11.54 -13.28
N LEU A 369 -9.87 -11.03 -13.91
CA LEU A 369 -9.94 -9.96 -14.91
C LEU A 369 -10.74 -10.46 -16.14
N ALA A 370 -11.89 -11.11 -15.91
CA ALA A 370 -13.03 -11.33 -16.78
C ALA A 370 -13.75 -10.01 -17.04
N HIS A 371 -13.57 -8.99 -16.18
CA HIS A 371 -13.45 -7.65 -16.71
C HIS A 371 -12.08 -7.53 -17.39
N LYS A 372 -11.95 -8.19 -18.55
CA LYS A 372 -10.98 -7.73 -19.55
C LYS A 372 -11.22 -6.23 -19.62
N VAL A 373 -10.16 -5.43 -19.50
CA VAL A 373 -10.23 -4.01 -19.83
C VAL A 373 -10.61 -4.00 -21.30
N ARG A 374 -11.92 -4.06 -21.58
CA ARG A 374 -12.46 -4.10 -22.92
C ARG A 374 -12.14 -2.74 -23.48
N ARG A 375 -11.37 -2.71 -24.55
CA ARG A 375 -11.05 -1.47 -25.23
C ARG A 375 -12.38 -0.82 -25.62
N VAL A 376 -12.63 0.38 -25.12
CA VAL A 376 -13.82 1.14 -25.52
C VAL A 376 -13.54 1.75 -26.88
N LEU A 377 -14.32 1.37 -27.89
CA LEU A 377 -14.26 1.92 -29.23
C LEU A 377 -15.54 2.69 -29.51
N GLN A 378 -15.42 3.99 -29.76
CA GLN A 378 -16.53 4.79 -30.28
C GLN A 378 -16.61 4.54 -31.79
N ALA A 379 -17.74 4.03 -32.28
CA ALA A 379 -17.90 3.81 -33.72
C ALA A 379 -18.26 5.12 -34.43
N THR A 380 -17.63 5.37 -35.58
CA THR A 380 -17.90 6.57 -36.37
C THR A 380 -19.13 6.35 -37.25
N PHE A 381 -20.11 7.23 -37.15
CA PHE A 381 -21.29 7.24 -38.02
C PHE A 381 -20.90 7.65 -39.45
N GLN A 382 -21.31 6.84 -40.43
CA GLN A 382 -21.13 7.09 -41.86
C GLN A 382 -22.48 7.48 -42.46
N PRO A 383 -22.67 8.72 -42.95
CA PRO A 383 -23.92 9.11 -43.58
C PRO A 383 -24.18 8.29 -44.85
N PRO A 384 -25.44 7.87 -45.12
CA PRO A 384 -25.76 7.07 -46.29
C PRO A 384 -25.48 7.86 -47.58
N LEU A 385 -24.71 7.27 -48.50
CA LEU A 385 -24.27 7.92 -49.75
C LEU A 385 -25.35 7.99 -50.85
N ALA A 386 -26.56 7.44 -50.66
CA ALA A 386 -27.66 7.53 -51.62
C ALA A 386 -29.04 7.29 -50.99
N THR A 387 -30.07 7.92 -51.57
CA THR A 387 -31.48 7.93 -51.16
C THR A 387 -32.07 6.52 -51.04
N ALA A 388 -32.26 6.03 -49.82
CA ALA A 388 -32.87 4.73 -49.55
C ALA A 388 -34.41 4.79 -49.67
N LEU A 389 -34.96 4.00 -50.59
CA LEU A 389 -36.39 3.71 -50.68
C LEU A 389 -36.79 2.75 -49.55
N ARG A 390 -37.50 3.28 -48.54
CA ARG A 390 -38.12 2.57 -47.39
C ARG A 390 -37.15 1.80 -46.48
N GLY A 391 -36.82 2.44 -45.36
CA GLY A 391 -36.03 1.88 -44.26
C GLY A 391 -34.70 2.62 -44.16
N THR A 392 -34.54 3.44 -43.11
CA THR A 392 -33.27 4.09 -42.81
C THR A 392 -32.31 3.03 -42.27
N ILE A 393 -31.24 2.77 -43.03
CA ILE A 393 -30.12 1.96 -42.58
C ILE A 393 -29.05 2.92 -42.06
N LEU A 394 -28.66 2.78 -40.80
CA LEU A 394 -27.53 3.52 -40.24
C LEU A 394 -26.28 2.66 -40.37
N HIS A 395 -25.19 3.30 -40.78
CA HIS A 395 -23.91 2.66 -40.99
C HIS A 395 -22.90 3.21 -39.97
N TYR A 396 -22.28 2.31 -39.22
CA TYR A 396 -21.20 2.64 -38.29
C TYR A 396 -19.95 1.84 -38.65
N GLN A 397 -18.79 2.43 -38.44
CA GLN A 397 -17.51 1.79 -38.73
C GLN A 397 -16.57 1.86 -37.52
N THR A 398 -15.88 0.75 -37.28
CA THR A 398 -14.78 0.59 -36.32
C THR A 398 -13.51 0.18 -37.09
N PRO A 399 -12.32 0.15 -36.47
CA PRO A 399 -11.10 -0.32 -37.12
C PRO A 399 -11.17 -1.75 -37.67
N HIS A 400 -12.09 -2.59 -37.15
CA HIS A 400 -12.11 -4.03 -37.45
C HIS A 400 -13.47 -4.53 -38.00
N ALA A 401 -14.53 -3.72 -37.89
CA ALA A 401 -15.87 -4.13 -38.27
C ALA A 401 -16.73 -2.96 -38.76
N THR A 402 -17.72 -3.29 -39.59
CA THR A 402 -18.83 -2.42 -39.99
C THR A 402 -20.12 -2.89 -39.32
N ILE A 403 -20.94 -1.95 -38.88
CA ILE A 403 -22.18 -2.23 -38.15
C ILE A 403 -23.33 -1.57 -38.90
N HIS A 404 -24.32 -2.39 -39.26
CA HIS A 404 -25.52 -1.95 -39.95
C HIS A 404 -26.70 -2.02 -39.00
N LEU A 405 -27.37 -0.90 -38.77
CA LEU A 405 -28.59 -0.84 -37.97
C LEU A 405 -29.80 -0.58 -38.86
N THR A 406 -30.90 -1.29 -38.61
CA THR A 406 -32.17 -1.14 -39.30
C THR A 406 -33.30 -1.04 -38.28
N PHE A 407 -34.19 -0.07 -38.49
CA PHE A 407 -35.35 0.15 -37.63
C PHE A 407 -36.60 -0.40 -38.29
N SER A 408 -37.47 -1.01 -37.49
CA SER A 408 -38.81 -1.37 -37.92
C SER A 408 -39.82 -0.91 -36.87
N GLN A 409 -40.88 -0.26 -37.36
CA GLN A 409 -41.99 0.16 -36.51
C GLN A 409 -42.99 -0.99 -36.39
N ARG A 410 -43.40 -1.33 -35.16
CA ARG A 410 -44.51 -2.27 -34.92
C ARG A 410 -45.72 -1.51 -34.40
N ILE A 411 -46.79 -1.50 -35.19
CA ILE A 411 -48.08 -0.94 -34.78
C ILE A 411 -48.95 -2.10 -34.27
N ALA A 412 -49.03 -2.25 -32.95
CA ALA A 412 -50.01 -3.12 -32.33
C ALA A 412 -51.32 -2.34 -32.13
N ARG A 413 -52.46 -2.88 -32.59
CA ARG A 413 -53.78 -2.24 -32.43
C ARG A 413 -54.03 -1.93 -30.94
N GLY A 414 -54.10 -0.65 -30.59
CA GLY A 414 -54.44 -0.17 -29.24
C GLY A 414 -53.27 -0.06 -28.24
N LYS A 415 -52.01 -0.21 -28.65
CA LYS A 415 -50.83 0.05 -27.79
C LYS A 415 -49.99 1.21 -28.34
N SER A 416 -49.16 1.81 -27.47
CA SER A 416 -48.17 2.80 -27.87
C SER A 416 -47.27 2.26 -28.99
N ARG A 417 -46.84 3.15 -29.90
CA ARG A 417 -45.92 2.80 -30.98
C ARG A 417 -44.63 2.28 -30.36
N THR A 418 -44.27 1.04 -30.68
CA THR A 418 -43.00 0.43 -30.26
C THR A 418 -42.11 0.20 -31.47
N TRP A 419 -40.81 0.38 -31.27
CA TRP A 419 -39.80 0.19 -32.30
C TRP A 419 -39.03 -1.11 -32.04
N SER A 420 -38.50 -1.68 -33.12
CA SER A 420 -37.51 -2.74 -33.06
C SER A 420 -36.28 -2.30 -33.83
N LEU A 421 -35.13 -2.35 -33.15
CA LEU A 421 -33.83 -2.08 -33.71
C LEU A 421 -33.14 -3.42 -33.98
N ARG A 422 -32.79 -3.68 -35.24
CA ARG A 422 -31.99 -4.84 -35.64
C ARG A 422 -30.63 -4.39 -36.09
N GLY A 423 -29.58 -5.01 -35.58
CA GLY A 423 -28.20 -4.76 -35.99
C GLY A 423 -27.50 -5.98 -36.55
N GLN A 424 -26.55 -5.75 -37.45
CA GLN A 424 -25.65 -6.77 -37.99
C GLN A 424 -24.22 -6.24 -37.94
N MET A 425 -23.30 -7.04 -37.41
CA MET A 425 -21.87 -6.75 -37.42
C MET A 425 -21.19 -7.55 -38.53
N ARG A 426 -20.39 -6.88 -39.36
CA ARG A 426 -19.68 -7.44 -40.50
C ARG A 426 -18.20 -7.10 -40.42
N SER A 427 -17.34 -7.97 -40.96
CA SER A 427 -15.94 -7.65 -41.17
C SER A 427 -15.80 -6.51 -42.20
N LEU A 428 -14.62 -5.92 -42.31
CA LEU A 428 -14.32 -4.94 -43.35
C LEU A 428 -14.50 -5.51 -44.77
N ASP A 429 -14.37 -6.83 -44.94
CA ASP A 429 -14.61 -7.54 -46.20
C ASP A 429 -16.11 -7.83 -46.46
N GLY A 430 -17.00 -7.44 -45.54
CA GLY A 430 -18.45 -7.60 -45.67
C GLY A 430 -19.02 -8.94 -45.20
N HIS A 431 -18.19 -9.84 -44.65
CA HIS A 431 -18.65 -11.11 -44.09
C HIS A 431 -19.33 -10.92 -42.73
N LEU A 432 -20.40 -11.66 -42.44
CA LEU A 432 -21.06 -11.63 -41.13
C LEU A 432 -20.14 -12.21 -40.06
N ILE A 433 -19.96 -11.46 -38.97
CA ILE A 433 -19.20 -11.93 -37.82
C ILE A 433 -20.16 -12.65 -36.87
N THR A 434 -20.05 -13.99 -36.81
CA THR A 434 -20.88 -14.82 -35.92
C THR A 434 -20.09 -15.22 -34.67
N GLY A 435 -20.75 -15.23 -33.50
CA GLY A 435 -20.15 -15.67 -32.24
C GLY A 435 -19.18 -14.69 -31.55
N MET A 436 -18.94 -13.49 -32.12
CA MET A 436 -18.06 -12.48 -31.50
C MET A 436 -18.78 -11.61 -30.46
N LEU A 437 -20.09 -11.42 -30.61
CA LEU A 437 -20.91 -10.67 -29.68
C LEU A 437 -21.28 -11.58 -28.50
N GLU A 438 -20.90 -11.18 -27.30
CA GLU A 438 -21.26 -11.85 -26.05
C GLU A 438 -22.56 -11.27 -25.50
N GLU A 439 -22.72 -9.94 -25.58
CA GLU A 439 -23.86 -9.21 -25.05
C GLU A 439 -24.10 -7.91 -25.84
N VAL A 440 -25.35 -7.45 -25.86
CA VAL A 440 -25.74 -6.18 -26.48
C VAL A 440 -26.73 -5.44 -25.59
N GLU A 441 -26.50 -4.15 -25.40
CA GLU A 441 -27.33 -3.31 -24.55
C GLU A 441 -27.73 -2.02 -25.27
N ALA A 442 -28.95 -1.56 -25.03
CA ALA A 442 -29.41 -0.24 -25.46
C ALA A 442 -29.78 0.58 -24.22
N GLN A 443 -29.07 1.69 -24.00
CA GLN A 443 -29.32 2.60 -22.90
C GLN A 443 -29.93 3.89 -23.44
N ARG A 444 -31.05 4.33 -22.86
CA ARG A 444 -31.66 5.61 -23.26
C ARG A 444 -30.88 6.76 -22.64
N THR A 445 -30.48 7.73 -23.46
CA THR A 445 -29.66 8.89 -23.06
C THR A 445 -30.53 10.05 -22.58
N ASP A 446 -31.76 10.14 -23.06
CA ASP A 446 -32.70 11.22 -22.74
C ASP A 446 -33.34 11.10 -21.35
N GLN A 447 -33.38 9.90 -20.77
CA GLN A 447 -34.01 9.61 -19.49
C GLN A 447 -33.29 8.46 -18.80
N PRO A 448 -33.08 8.52 -17.47
CA PRO A 448 -32.48 7.44 -16.70
C PRO A 448 -33.43 6.24 -16.69
N HIS A 449 -33.20 5.29 -17.58
CA HIS A 449 -33.85 3.98 -17.58
C HIS A 449 -32.75 2.90 -17.53
N PRO A 450 -33.04 1.75 -16.90
CA PRO A 450 -32.11 0.62 -16.95
C PRO A 450 -31.84 0.23 -18.41
N PRO A 451 -30.60 -0.19 -18.74
CA PRO A 451 -30.28 -0.65 -20.08
C PRO A 451 -31.18 -1.81 -20.48
N THR A 452 -31.61 -1.80 -21.74
CA THR A 452 -32.40 -2.89 -22.32
C THR A 452 -31.45 -3.86 -23.01
N THR A 453 -31.36 -5.09 -22.51
CA THR A 453 -30.55 -6.15 -23.15
C THR A 453 -31.24 -6.64 -24.42
N GLY A 454 -30.49 -6.74 -25.51
CA GLY A 454 -30.96 -7.28 -26.78
C GLY A 454 -30.72 -8.78 -26.91
N THR A 455 -31.41 -9.42 -27.85
CA THR A 455 -31.22 -10.84 -28.17
C THR A 455 -30.27 -10.99 -29.35
N ILE A 456 -29.22 -11.81 -29.19
CA ILE A 456 -28.28 -12.17 -30.25
C ILE A 456 -28.77 -13.45 -30.93
N GLU A 457 -28.96 -13.41 -32.25
CA GLU A 457 -29.37 -14.54 -33.07
C GLU A 457 -28.16 -15.39 -33.50
N ALA A 458 -28.40 -16.65 -33.84
CA ALA A 458 -27.36 -17.58 -34.32
C ALA A 458 -26.62 -17.12 -35.59
N ASN A 459 -27.21 -16.21 -36.36
CA ASN A 459 -26.60 -15.61 -37.56
C ASN A 459 -25.69 -14.41 -37.25
N GLY A 460 -25.45 -14.09 -35.97
CA GLY A 460 -24.64 -12.94 -35.54
C GLY A 460 -25.36 -11.60 -35.60
N SER A 461 -26.65 -11.57 -35.98
CA SER A 461 -27.48 -10.37 -35.87
C SER A 461 -28.03 -10.22 -34.45
N PHE A 462 -28.31 -8.99 -34.04
CA PHE A 462 -28.91 -8.70 -32.75
C PHE A 462 -30.19 -7.90 -32.90
N VAL A 463 -31.12 -8.09 -31.97
CA VAL A 463 -32.45 -7.45 -32.00
C VAL A 463 -32.78 -6.88 -30.63
N PHE A 464 -33.15 -5.61 -30.60
CA PHE A 464 -33.88 -4.99 -29.50
C PHE A 464 -35.35 -4.86 -29.90
N ALA A 465 -36.24 -5.33 -29.04
CA ALA A 465 -37.69 -5.29 -29.27
C ALA A 465 -38.37 -4.41 -28.22
N GLY A 466 -39.41 -3.68 -28.63
CA GLY A 466 -40.22 -2.89 -27.70
C GLY A 466 -39.56 -1.58 -27.28
N LEU A 467 -38.63 -1.05 -28.05
CA LEU A 467 -37.97 0.22 -27.72
C LEU A 467 -38.97 1.38 -27.86
N PRO A 468 -39.08 2.27 -26.85
CA PRO A 468 -39.81 3.52 -26.98
C PRO A 468 -39.08 4.48 -27.93
N ALA A 469 -39.77 5.54 -28.37
CA ALA A 469 -39.09 6.64 -29.04
C ALA A 469 -38.12 7.35 -28.07
N GLY A 470 -36.98 7.82 -28.58
CA GLY A 470 -35.94 8.48 -27.79
C GLY A 470 -34.54 8.40 -28.40
N VAL A 471 -33.56 8.92 -27.67
CA VAL A 471 -32.13 8.86 -28.03
C VAL A 471 -31.46 7.74 -27.25
N PHE A 472 -30.73 6.87 -27.94
CA PHE A 472 -30.08 5.71 -27.36
C PHE A 472 -28.57 5.70 -27.61
N THR A 473 -27.83 5.16 -26.64
CA THR A 473 -26.49 4.62 -26.82
C THR A 473 -26.59 3.11 -26.86
N VAL A 474 -26.09 2.48 -27.93
CA VAL A 474 -26.05 1.03 -28.06
C VAL A 474 -24.63 0.55 -27.81
N ARG A 475 -24.47 -0.37 -26.86
CA ARG A 475 -23.19 -1.01 -26.53
C ARG A 475 -23.17 -2.43 -27.08
N LEU A 476 -22.14 -2.76 -27.84
CA LEU A 476 -21.87 -4.10 -28.32
C LEU A 476 -20.65 -4.65 -27.58
N MET A 477 -20.85 -5.70 -26.80
CA MET A 477 -19.80 -6.30 -26.00
C MET A 477 -19.23 -7.53 -26.72
N THR A 478 -17.92 -7.52 -26.94
CA THR A 478 -17.17 -8.65 -27.48
C THR A 478 -16.22 -9.19 -26.43
N ALA A 479 -15.56 -10.31 -26.74
CA ALA A 479 -14.54 -10.87 -25.88
C ALA A 479 -13.36 -9.90 -25.63
N GLU A 480 -13.11 -8.89 -26.46
CA GLU A 480 -11.91 -8.04 -26.35
C GLU A 480 -12.22 -6.55 -26.22
N GLU A 481 -13.35 -6.11 -26.76
CA GLU A 481 -13.69 -4.70 -26.93
C GLU A 481 -15.17 -4.42 -26.60
N THR A 482 -15.46 -3.19 -26.16
CA THR A 482 -16.82 -2.66 -26.01
C THR A 482 -16.98 -1.58 -27.07
N ILE A 483 -17.86 -1.82 -28.04
CA ILE A 483 -18.14 -0.86 -29.11
C ILE A 483 -19.35 -0.02 -28.72
N GLU A 484 -19.19 1.29 -28.62
CA GLU A 484 -20.27 2.23 -28.30
C GLU A 484 -20.76 2.96 -29.56
N LEU A 485 -22.07 2.87 -29.80
CA LEU A 485 -22.79 3.57 -30.85
C LEU A 485 -23.65 4.65 -30.20
N GLU A 486 -23.21 5.91 -30.29
CA GLU A 486 -23.89 7.01 -29.64
C GLU A 486 -24.94 7.68 -30.53
N HIS A 487 -25.89 8.35 -29.88
CA HIS A 487 -26.88 9.23 -30.51
C HIS A 487 -27.76 8.54 -31.56
N ILE A 488 -28.19 7.31 -31.28
CA ILE A 488 -29.15 6.60 -32.12
C ILE A 488 -30.56 7.15 -31.81
N VAL A 489 -31.12 7.93 -32.74
CA VAL A 489 -32.46 8.48 -32.62
C VAL A 489 -33.49 7.46 -33.12
N ILE A 490 -34.44 7.09 -32.27
CA ILE A 490 -35.54 6.17 -32.59
C ILE A 490 -36.86 6.93 -32.51
N GLY A 491 -37.60 6.95 -33.62
CA GLY A 491 -38.90 7.62 -33.73
C GLY A 491 -38.80 9.05 -34.24
N ASP A 492 -39.73 9.41 -35.12
CA ASP A 492 -39.75 10.69 -35.84
C ASP A 492 -40.25 11.87 -34.99
N ASP A 493 -40.69 11.64 -33.75
CA ASP A 493 -41.34 12.68 -32.91
C ASP A 493 -40.34 13.65 -32.26
N VAL A 494 -39.03 13.54 -32.52
CA VAL A 494 -38.00 14.47 -31.99
C VAL A 494 -37.79 15.68 -32.91
N VAL A 495 -38.23 15.62 -34.17
CA VAL A 495 -38.33 16.82 -35.02
C VAL A 495 -39.72 17.42 -34.78
N GLY A 496 -39.92 17.99 -33.60
CA GLY A 496 -41.06 18.88 -33.38
C GLY A 496 -40.96 20.04 -34.39
N ASP A 497 -42.11 20.42 -34.95
CA ASP A 497 -42.40 21.70 -35.62
C ASP A 497 -42.06 22.90 -34.70
N GLY A 498 -40.79 23.07 -34.35
CA GLY A 498 -40.24 24.26 -33.75
C GLY A 498 -39.77 25.17 -34.88
N ASP A 499 -40.50 26.26 -35.10
CA ASP A 499 -40.18 27.35 -36.02
C ASP A 499 -38.67 27.58 -36.22
N PRO A 500 -38.16 27.57 -37.46
CA PRO A 500 -36.77 27.92 -37.76
C PRO A 500 -36.46 29.43 -37.67
N GLU A 501 -37.33 30.26 -37.10
CA GLU A 501 -37.24 31.74 -37.16
C GLU A 501 -36.66 32.45 -35.93
N ARG A 502 -36.08 31.76 -34.94
CA ARG A 502 -35.43 32.42 -33.80
C ARG A 502 -34.04 31.87 -33.48
N CYS A 503 -33.08 32.21 -34.34
CA CYS A 503 -31.66 32.33 -33.98
C CYS A 503 -30.95 33.23 -35.01
N ALA A 504 -31.35 34.49 -35.04
CA ALA A 504 -30.49 35.60 -35.42
C ALA A 504 -30.53 36.57 -34.23
N ASP A 505 -29.35 37.00 -33.78
CA ASP A 505 -29.07 37.81 -32.58
C ASP A 505 -28.81 37.03 -31.28
N CYS A 506 -27.62 36.42 -31.20
CA CYS A 506 -26.70 36.45 -30.04
C CYS A 506 -25.26 36.25 -30.52
#